data_AF-W2YLZ3-F1
#
_entry.id   AF-W2YLZ3-F1
#
_cell.length_a   1.000
_cell.length_b   1.000
_cell.length_c   1.000
_cell.angle_alpha   90.00
_cell.angle_beta   90.00
_cell.angle_gamma   90.00
#
_symmetry.space_group_name_H-M   'P 1'
#
loop_
_entity.id
_entity.type
_entity.pdbx_description
1 polymer ?
#
loop_
_entity_poly.entity_id
_entity_poly.type
_entity_poly.pdbx_seq_one_letter_code
_entity_poly.pdbx_strand_id
1 'polypeptide(L)'
;MAALRTINIRAALREYTPLSPLRPNATRWSATFEMVARYVRCCDEIKRVDAIFDHIPKAATHRRIVALVEDLRVFQCVTLKLQLETLALVRCLAPTEKPSQRR
;
A
#
# COMPACT_ATOMS: atom_id res chain seq x y z
N MET A 1 -6.00 -9.21 -11.44
CA MET A 1 -4.87 -9.51 -10.52
C MET A 1 -4.51 -10.99 -10.41
N ALA A 2 -5.42 -11.95 -10.63
CA ALA A 2 -5.07 -13.38 -10.58
C ALA A 2 -4.03 -13.77 -11.64
N ALA A 3 -4.12 -13.24 -12.87
CA ALA A 3 -3.16 -13.47 -13.94
C ALA A 3 -1.73 -13.01 -13.60
N LEU A 4 -1.56 -11.91 -12.85
CA LEU A 4 -0.25 -11.40 -12.41
C LEU A 4 0.45 -12.29 -11.38
N ARG A 5 -0.21 -13.37 -10.93
CA ARG A 5 0.32 -14.31 -9.93
C ARG A 5 0.97 -15.53 -10.55
N THR A 6 0.86 -15.73 -11.86
CA THR A 6 1.56 -16.82 -12.55
C THR A 6 3.06 -16.66 -12.32
N ILE A 7 3.75 -17.75 -11.93
CA ILE A 7 5.18 -17.73 -11.60
C ILE A 7 5.99 -17.09 -12.74
N ASN A 8 5.61 -17.36 -13.99
CA ASN A 8 6.26 -16.81 -15.18
C ASN A 8 6.12 -15.27 -15.28
N ILE A 9 4.94 -14.72 -14.99
CA ILE A 9 4.69 -13.27 -15.01
C ILE A 9 5.43 -12.57 -13.87
N ARG A 10 5.45 -13.19 -12.69
CA ARG A 10 6.20 -12.67 -11.54
C ARG A 10 7.72 -12.69 -11.78
N ALA A 11 8.24 -13.74 -12.42
CA ALA A 11 9.64 -13.84 -12.80
C ALA A 11 10.00 -12.77 -13.85
N ALA A 12 9.20 -12.62 -14.91
CA ALA A 12 9.40 -11.60 -15.92
C ALA A 12 9.40 -10.17 -15.34
N LEU A 13 8.49 -9.86 -14.40
CA LEU A 13 8.48 -8.55 -13.74
C LEU A 13 9.73 -8.28 -12.91
N ARG A 14 10.34 -9.31 -12.31
CA ARG A 14 11.54 -9.14 -11.47
C ARG A 14 12.76 -8.65 -12.24
N GLU A 15 12.80 -8.88 -13.55
CA GLU A 15 13.87 -8.38 -14.42
C GLU A 15 13.80 -6.86 -14.59
N TYR A 16 12.60 -6.29 -14.51
CA TYR A 16 12.37 -4.85 -14.74
C TYR A 16 12.13 -4.06 -13.46
N THR A 17 11.61 -4.68 -12.40
CA THR A 17 11.37 -4.03 -11.11
C THR A 17 11.54 -4.99 -9.92
N PRO A 18 12.18 -4.56 -8.82
CA PRO A 18 12.22 -5.36 -7.59
C PRO A 18 10.85 -5.43 -6.89
N LEU A 19 9.88 -4.63 -7.33
CA LEU A 19 8.57 -4.51 -6.69
C LEU A 19 7.63 -5.63 -7.16
N SER A 20 7.05 -6.35 -6.20
CA SER A 20 6.05 -7.38 -6.49
C SER A 20 4.62 -6.88 -6.25
N PRO A 21 3.63 -7.40 -7.00
CA PRO A 21 2.23 -7.09 -6.75
C PRO A 21 1.81 -7.45 -5.33
N LEU A 22 1.21 -6.51 -4.61
CA LEU A 22 0.65 -6.71 -3.28
C LEU A 22 -0.76 -7.28 -3.36
N ARG A 23 -1.14 -8.10 -2.38
CA ARG A 23 -2.55 -8.48 -2.18
C ARG A 23 -3.24 -7.44 -1.31
N PRO A 24 -4.48 -7.03 -1.64
CA PRO A 24 -5.26 -6.23 -0.72
C PRO A 24 -5.59 -7.08 0.51
N ASN A 25 -5.54 -6.47 1.69
CA ASN A 25 -6.06 -7.04 2.92
C ASN A 25 -7.45 -6.46 3.16
N ALA A 26 -8.48 -7.32 3.13
CA ALA A 26 -9.88 -6.90 3.26
C ALA A 26 -10.17 -6.19 4.60
N THR A 27 -9.44 -6.53 5.66
CA THR A 27 -9.65 -5.97 7.00
C THR A 27 -9.02 -4.58 7.17
N ARG A 28 -8.09 -4.20 6.28
CA ARG A 28 -7.29 -2.98 6.45
C ARG A 28 -7.27 -2.17 5.16
N TRP A 29 -8.06 -1.09 5.14
CA TRP A 29 -8.20 -0.21 3.98
C TRP A 29 -6.86 0.35 3.45
N SER A 30 -5.86 0.56 4.31
CA SER A 30 -4.52 1.03 3.91
C SER A 30 -3.76 0.02 3.05
N ALA A 31 -4.07 -1.27 3.10
CA ALA A 31 -3.49 -2.25 2.18
C ALA A 31 -3.96 -2.03 0.74
N THR A 32 -5.21 -1.60 0.55
CA THR A 32 -5.72 -1.22 -0.76
C THR A 32 -5.01 0.02 -1.29
N PHE A 33 -4.78 1.03 -0.43
CA PHE A 33 -3.97 2.20 -0.79
C PHE A 33 -2.54 1.80 -1.20
N GLU A 34 -1.85 0.99 -0.39
CA GLU A 34 -0.49 0.53 -0.68
C GLU A 34 -0.40 -0.22 -2.01
N MET A 35 -1.38 -1.08 -2.30
CA MET A 35 -1.45 -1.82 -3.56
C MET A 35 -1.60 -0.89 -4.76
N VAL A 36 -2.53 0.07 -4.71
CA VAL A 36 -2.79 0.98 -5.82
C VAL A 36 -1.62 1.96 -6.01
N ALA A 37 -1.05 2.47 -4.92
CA ALA A 37 0.16 3.30 -4.96
C ALA A 37 1.36 2.55 -5.57
N ARG A 38 1.51 1.26 -5.24
CA ARG A 38 2.57 0.42 -5.82
C ARG A 38 2.36 0.17 -7.31
N TYR A 39 1.12 -0.01 -7.76
CA TYR A 39 0.80 -0.09 -9.19
C TYR A 39 1.24 1.18 -9.92
N VAL A 40 0.90 2.37 -9.41
CA VAL A 40 1.30 3.64 -10.06
C VAL A 40 2.82 3.74 -10.20
N ARG A 41 3.58 3.32 -9.17
CA ARG A 41 5.05 3.32 -9.20
C ARG A 41 5.65 2.34 -10.21
N CYS A 42 5.01 1.20 -10.44
CA CYS A 42 5.54 0.14 -11.31
C CYS A 42 4.92 0.17 -12.72
N CYS A 43 4.01 1.09 -13.00
CA CYS A 43 3.18 1.05 -14.20
C CYS A 43 4.02 1.13 -15.47
N ASP A 44 5.11 1.89 -15.45
CA ASP A 44 5.99 2.05 -16.61
C ASP A 44 6.89 0.84 -16.84
N GLU A 45 7.33 0.16 -15.79
CA GLU A 45 8.05 -1.11 -15.90
C GLU A 45 7.13 -2.25 -16.34
N ILE A 46 5.87 -2.26 -15.86
CA ILE A 46 4.88 -3.28 -16.24
C ILE A 46 4.58 -3.23 -17.74
N LYS A 47 4.61 -2.04 -18.38
CA LYS A 47 4.43 -1.89 -19.83
C LYS A 47 5.49 -2.59 -20.68
N ARG A 48 6.66 -2.91 -20.09
CA ARG A 48 7.76 -3.60 -20.79
C ARG A 48 7.57 -5.11 -20.88
N VAL A 49 6.59 -5.66 -20.17
CA VAL A 49 6.30 -7.10 -20.18
C VAL A 49 5.07 -7.36 -21.03
N ASP A 50 5.29 -7.84 -22.26
CA ASP A 50 4.22 -8.09 -23.25
C ASP A 50 3.10 -8.99 -22.70
N ALA A 51 3.45 -10.02 -21.92
CA ALA A 51 2.49 -10.94 -21.30
C ALA A 51 1.52 -10.26 -20.31
N ILE A 52 1.77 -9.00 -19.91
CA ILE A 52 0.97 -8.25 -18.95
C ILE A 52 0.27 -7.07 -19.63
N PHE A 53 0.66 -6.71 -20.85
CA PHE A 53 0.17 -5.53 -21.55
C PHE A 53 -1.37 -5.47 -21.60
N ASP A 54 -2.01 -6.59 -21.92
CA ASP A 54 -3.47 -6.71 -21.98
C ASP A 54 -4.18 -6.57 -20.61
N HIS A 55 -3.43 -6.69 -19.52
CA HIS A 55 -3.93 -6.51 -18.16
C HIS A 55 -3.72 -5.10 -17.62
N ILE A 56 -3.01 -4.23 -18.35
CA ILE A 56 -2.78 -2.85 -17.94
C ILE A 56 -4.07 -2.03 -18.14
N PRO A 57 -4.53 -1.29 -17.12
CA PRO A 57 -5.64 -0.36 -17.28
C PRO A 57 -5.41 0.63 -18.43
N LYS A 58 -6.43 0.85 -19.25
CA LYS A 58 -6.40 1.87 -20.31
C LYS A 58 -6.02 3.24 -19.75
N ALA A 59 -5.46 4.11 -20.60
CA ALA A 59 -4.96 5.44 -20.20
C ALA A 59 -5.96 6.28 -19.38
N ALA A 60 -7.25 6.26 -19.74
CA ALA A 60 -8.29 6.96 -18.99
C ALA A 60 -8.45 6.41 -17.55
N THR A 61 -8.48 5.09 -17.40
CA THR A 61 -8.55 4.42 -16.11
C THR A 61 -7.28 4.65 -15.30
N HIS A 62 -6.11 4.61 -15.94
CA HIS A 62 -4.83 4.93 -15.28
C HIS A 62 -4.85 6.34 -14.68
N ARG A 63 -5.31 7.36 -15.41
CA ARG A 63 -5.44 8.73 -14.87
C ARG A 63 -6.36 8.79 -13.66
N ARG A 64 -7.49 8.07 -13.70
CA ARG A 64 -8.41 7.97 -12.55
C ARG A 64 -7.75 7.32 -11.34
N ILE A 65 -6.93 6.29 -11.57
CA ILE A 65 -6.17 5.64 -10.51
C ILE A 65 -5.14 6.60 -9.89
N VAL A 66 -4.42 7.37 -10.72
CA VAL A 66 -3.46 8.37 -10.22
C VAL A 66 -4.16 9.42 -9.35
N ALA A 67 -5.29 9.97 -9.82
CA ALA A 67 -6.08 10.91 -9.04
C ALA A 67 -6.54 10.30 -7.70
N LEU A 68 -7.06 9.07 -7.74
CA LEU A 68 -7.48 8.34 -6.54
C LEU A 68 -6.34 8.14 -5.54
N VAL A 69 -5.10 7.89 -6.00
CA VAL A 69 -3.95 7.71 -5.11
C VAL A 69 -3.63 8.99 -4.35
N GLU A 70 -3.75 10.16 -4.99
CA GLU A 70 -3.55 11.44 -4.32
C GLU A 70 -4.61 11.68 -3.23
N ASP A 71 -5.88 11.39 -3.53
CA ASP A 71 -6.96 11.49 -2.54
C ASP A 71 -6.72 10.54 -1.36
N LEU A 72 -6.39 9.27 -1.64
CA LEU A 72 -6.13 8.27 -0.61
C LEU A 72 -4.89 8.59 0.23
N ARG A 73 -3.91 9.30 -0.34
CA ARG A 73 -2.72 9.75 0.40
C ARG A 73 -3.10 10.74 1.49
N VAL A 74 -4.03 11.66 1.22
CA VAL A 74 -4.55 12.60 2.24
C VAL A 74 -5.23 11.82 3.36
N PHE A 75 -6.11 10.87 3.04
CA PHE A 75 -6.76 10.01 4.04
C PHE A 75 -5.76 9.21 4.88
N GLN A 76 -4.69 8.70 4.26
CA GLN A 76 -3.65 7.95 4.95
C GLN A 76 -2.90 8.84 5.95
N CYS A 77 -2.54 10.06 5.54
CA CYS A 77 -1.90 11.03 6.42
C CYS A 77 -2.78 11.39 7.62
N VAL A 78 -4.07 11.69 7.39
CA VAL A 78 -5.02 12.02 8.46
C VAL A 78 -5.21 10.85 9.42
N THR A 79 -5.39 9.64 8.89
CA THR A 79 -5.58 8.43 9.70
C THR A 79 -4.36 8.16 10.58
N LEU A 80 -3.15 8.25 10.03
CA LEU A 80 -1.92 8.07 10.80
C LEU A 80 -1.77 9.13 11.89
N LYS A 81 -2.10 10.39 11.58
CA LYS A 81 -2.04 11.48 12.57
C LYS A 81 -3.00 11.25 13.73
N LEU A 82 -4.26 10.92 13.45
CA LEU A 82 -5.26 10.63 14.47
C LEU A 82 -4.88 9.41 15.31
N GLN A 83 -4.34 8.35 14.68
CA GLN A 83 -3.86 7.17 15.40
C GLN A 83 -2.69 7.49 16.33
N LEU A 84 -1.74 8.32 15.90
CA LEU A 84 -0.63 8.75 16.74
C LEU A 84 -1.09 9.61 17.92
N GLU A 85 -1.99 10.56 17.69
CA GLU A 85 -2.58 11.39 18.75
C GLU A 85 -3.36 10.54 19.76
N THR A 86 -4.13 9.57 19.28
CA THR A 86 -4.85 8.62 20.15
C THR A 86 -3.87 7.79 21.00
N LEU A 87 -2.82 7.26 20.39
CA LEU A 87 -1.79 6.50 21.10
C LEU A 87 -1.03 7.36 22.11
N ALA A 88 -0.75 8.62 21.78
CA ALA A 88 -0.11 9.57 22.69
C ALA A 88 -1.00 9.88 23.90
N LEU A 89 -2.30 10.14 23.67
CA LEU A 89 -3.27 10.37 24.75
C LEU A 89 -3.42 9.16 25.67
N VAL A 90 -3.53 7.95 25.10
CA VAL A 90 -3.58 6.70 25.89
C VAL A 90 -2.32 6.54 26.75
N ARG A 91 -1.14 6.90 26.22
CA ARG A 91 0.13 6.82 26.96
C ARG A 91 0.21 7.86 28.09
N CYS A 92 -0.38 9.04 27.92
CA CYS A 92 -0.47 10.06 28.96
C CYS A 92 -1.51 9.72 30.04
N LEU A 93 -2.53 8.93 29.71
CA LEU A 93 -3.57 8.50 30.66
C LEU A 93 -3.25 7.16 31.35
N ALA A 94 -2.21 6.44 30.90
CA ALA A 94 -1.73 5.26 31.60
C ALA A 94 -1.14 5.69 32.95
N PRO A 95 -1.68 5.22 34.09
CA PRO A 95 -1.09 5.54 35.39
C PRO A 95 0.35 5.04 35.42
N THR A 96 1.28 5.93 35.73
CA THR A 96 2.67 5.57 35.97
C THR A 96 2.70 4.61 37.16
N GLU A 97 2.76 3.31 36.92
CA GLU A 97 3.11 2.36 37.96
C GLU A 97 4.51 2.75 38.46
N LYS A 98 4.55 3.36 39.64
CA LYS A 98 5.80 3.63 40.35
C LYS A 98 6.47 2.28 40.62
N PRO A 99 7.78 2.12 40.32
CA PRO A 99 8.46 0.88 40.65
C PRO A 99 8.45 0.72 42.17
N SER A 100 7.72 -0.30 42.64
CA SER A 100 7.76 -0.71 44.04
C SER A 100 9.14 -1.28 44.32
N GLN A 101 9.98 -0.48 44.96
CA GLN A 101 11.23 -0.91 45.58
C GLN A 101 10.86 -1.97 46.63
N ARG A 102 10.98 -3.26 46.30
CA ARG A 102 10.95 -4.34 47.29
C ARG A 102 12.36 -4.51 47.85
N ARG A 103 12.47 -4.21 49.15
CA ARG A 103 13.52 -4.65 50.06
C ARG A 103 13.56 -6.17 50.16
#